data_AF-A0A9P8PZC4-F1
#
_entry.id   AF-A0A9P8PZC4-F1
#
_cell.length_a   1.000
_cell.length_b   1.000
_cell.length_c   1.000
_cell.angle_alpha   90.00
_cell.angle_beta   90.00
_cell.angle_gamma   90.00
#
_symmetry.space_group_name_H-M   'P 1'
#
loop_
_entity.id
_entity.type
_entity.pdbx_description
1 polymer ?
#
loop_
_entity_poly.entity_id
_entity_poly.type
_entity_poly.pdbx_seq_one_letter_code
_entity_poly.pdbx_strand_id
1 'polypeptide(L)'
;MVLESTIIILDNSEYTRNGDYSPNRYSSQLDSIDLIFHSKINSNPETTVGLLSGAGSNVSILSTLTNDYGKLLKGLNEIKISGDFNLINSIQVAILALKHRQNKNSNSRIISFVASPIEENDKELIKLGKKLKKNNIALDLINFGEESLNTIKLENLLQAVNSNENSHLITIPPGFQSLYESIATSSIIHGNTNDGGNIGGNNDNDFGAFNDADMDPDLALALRLSLEEEQARQLRVNQNESNEPLDRVEES
;
A
#
# COMPACT_ATOMS: atom_id res chain seq x y z
N MET A 1 -10.84 3.09 12.06
CA MET A 1 -10.11 3.97 11.13
C MET A 1 -10.92 5.23 10.84
N VAL A 2 -10.33 6.29 10.29
CA VAL A 2 -10.97 7.59 10.04
C VAL A 2 -11.67 7.62 8.67
N LEU A 3 -12.77 8.36 8.54
CA LEU A 3 -13.47 8.60 7.27
C LEU A 3 -12.55 9.28 6.25
N GLU A 4 -12.37 8.69 5.07
CA GLU A 4 -11.54 9.26 3.99
C GLU A 4 -12.36 9.51 2.71
N SER A 5 -11.95 10.49 1.92
CA SER A 5 -12.36 10.68 0.52
C SER A 5 -11.11 10.62 -0.34
N THR A 6 -11.01 9.56 -1.14
CA THR A 6 -9.81 9.25 -1.91
C THR A 6 -10.06 9.49 -3.39
N ILE A 7 -9.20 10.25 -4.06
CA ILE A 7 -9.20 10.34 -5.53
C ILE A 7 -7.98 9.59 -6.05
N ILE A 8 -8.23 8.66 -6.96
CA ILE A 8 -7.21 7.90 -7.66
C ILE A 8 -7.00 8.54 -9.04
N ILE A 9 -5.78 8.97 -9.30
CA ILE A 9 -5.33 9.49 -10.59
C ILE A 9 -4.61 8.36 -11.32
N LEU A 10 -5.16 7.98 -12.47
CA LEU A 10 -4.63 6.94 -13.33
C LEU A 10 -3.82 7.58 -14.47
N ASP A 11 -2.58 7.15 -14.62
CA ASP A 11 -1.74 7.50 -15.77
C ASP A 11 -2.04 6.53 -16.92
N ASN A 12 -2.62 7.07 -18.01
CA ASN A 12 -2.97 6.35 -19.25
C ASN A 12 -2.04 6.69 -20.43
N SER A 13 -0.83 7.15 -20.13
CA SER A 13 0.15 7.53 -21.14
C SER A 13 0.61 6.35 -21.99
N GLU A 14 1.25 6.64 -23.11
CA GLU A 14 1.76 5.59 -24.02
C GLU A 14 2.78 4.65 -23.33
N TYR A 15 3.47 5.13 -22.29
CA TYR A 15 4.40 4.35 -21.46
C TYR A 15 3.71 3.19 -20.72
N THR A 16 2.40 3.23 -20.52
CA THR A 16 1.64 2.15 -19.89
C THR A 16 1.39 0.93 -20.78
N ARG A 17 1.70 1.03 -22.08
CA ARG A 17 1.71 -0.11 -23.00
C ARG A 17 2.91 -1.02 -22.80
N ASN A 18 3.92 -0.58 -22.06
CA ASN A 18 5.11 -1.38 -21.80
C ASN A 18 4.74 -2.61 -20.96
N GLY A 19 5.35 -3.74 -21.31
CA GLY A 19 5.16 -5.03 -20.65
C GLY A 19 6.25 -5.36 -19.64
N ASP A 20 6.81 -4.35 -18.96
CA ASP A 20 7.83 -4.54 -17.92
C ASP A 20 7.26 -5.14 -16.62
N TYR A 21 5.96 -4.98 -16.40
CA TYR A 21 5.20 -5.68 -15.37
C TYR A 21 4.30 -6.75 -16.00
N SER A 22 4.28 -7.94 -15.41
CA SER A 22 3.40 -9.03 -15.82
C SER A 22 1.99 -8.83 -15.22
N PRO A 23 0.90 -8.99 -15.97
CA PRO A 23 0.81 -9.35 -17.40
C PRO A 23 1.03 -8.16 -18.37
N ASN A 24 0.63 -6.95 -18.00
CA ASN A 24 0.90 -5.68 -18.71
C ASN A 24 0.87 -4.55 -17.67
N ARG A 25 1.68 -3.49 -17.84
CA ARG A 25 1.70 -2.35 -16.88
C ARG A 25 0.31 -1.76 -16.66
N TYR A 26 -0.47 -1.57 -17.73
CA TYR A 26 -1.86 -1.12 -17.63
C TYR A 26 -2.76 -2.06 -16.82
N SER A 27 -2.69 -3.37 -17.08
CA SER A 27 -3.50 -4.35 -16.33
C SER A 27 -3.12 -4.35 -14.85
N SER A 28 -1.82 -4.32 -14.55
CA SER A 28 -1.33 -4.26 -13.17
C SER A 28 -1.75 -2.98 -12.45
N GLN A 29 -1.91 -1.85 -13.14
CA GLN A 29 -2.51 -0.64 -12.56
C GLN A 29 -4.00 -0.85 -12.21
N LEU A 30 -4.79 -1.48 -13.09
CA LEU A 30 -6.20 -1.77 -12.84
C LEU A 30 -6.37 -2.65 -11.60
N ASP A 31 -5.61 -3.75 -11.54
CA ASP A 31 -5.64 -4.68 -10.40
C ASP A 31 -5.27 -3.97 -9.09
N SER A 32 -4.31 -3.04 -9.15
CA SER A 32 -3.89 -2.24 -7.99
C SER A 32 -4.99 -1.28 -7.52
N ILE A 33 -5.75 -0.69 -8.45
CA ILE A 33 -6.86 0.20 -8.13
C ILE A 33 -8.00 -0.56 -7.46
N ASP A 34 -8.32 -1.76 -7.97
CA ASP A 34 -9.35 -2.61 -7.39
C ASP A 34 -8.99 -3.00 -5.95
N LEU A 35 -7.72 -3.35 -5.72
CA LEU A 35 -7.21 -3.66 -4.39
C LEU A 35 -7.29 -2.46 -3.43
N ILE A 36 -6.87 -1.26 -3.88
CA ILE A 36 -6.97 -0.03 -3.07
C ILE A 36 -8.44 0.28 -2.75
N PHE A 37 -9.34 0.14 -3.72
CA PHE A 37 -10.76 0.40 -3.53
C PHE A 37 -11.37 -0.53 -2.48
N HIS A 38 -11.14 -1.85 -2.62
CA HIS A 38 -11.63 -2.84 -1.66
C HIS A 38 -11.03 -2.62 -0.27
N SER A 39 -9.72 -2.37 -0.19
CA SER A 39 -9.06 -2.06 1.09
C SER A 39 -9.70 -0.87 1.78
N LYS A 40 -9.89 0.25 1.07
CA LYS A 40 -10.44 1.49 1.65
C LYS A 40 -11.90 1.39 2.07
N ILE A 41 -12.72 0.61 1.34
CA ILE A 41 -14.11 0.36 1.71
C ILE A 41 -14.24 -0.62 2.86
N ASN A 42 -13.38 -1.65 2.89
CA ASN A 42 -13.33 -2.58 4.02
C ASN A 42 -12.89 -1.87 5.31
N SER A 43 -11.98 -0.90 5.21
CA SER A 43 -11.58 -0.06 6.34
C SER A 43 -12.73 0.78 6.91
N ASN A 44 -13.54 1.39 6.04
CA ASN A 44 -14.74 2.14 6.42
C ASN A 44 -15.75 2.14 5.27
N PRO A 45 -17.00 1.68 5.49
CA PRO A 45 -18.01 1.57 4.43
C PRO A 45 -18.53 2.92 3.92
N GLU A 46 -18.32 4.00 4.67
CA GLU A 46 -18.66 5.37 4.28
C GLU A 46 -17.55 6.09 3.50
N THR A 47 -16.39 5.44 3.32
CA THR A 47 -15.32 5.97 2.47
C THR A 47 -15.80 6.08 1.04
N THR A 48 -15.45 7.18 0.38
CA THR A 48 -15.76 7.38 -1.05
C THR A 48 -14.49 7.42 -1.86
N VAL A 49 -14.53 6.79 -3.03
CA VAL A 49 -13.41 6.73 -3.97
C VAL A 49 -13.84 7.34 -5.31
N GLY A 50 -13.00 8.19 -5.88
CA GLY A 50 -13.16 8.77 -7.21
C GLY A 50 -12.04 8.32 -8.14
N LEU A 51 -12.34 8.26 -9.44
CA LEU A 51 -11.39 7.87 -10.49
C LEU A 51 -11.23 9.00 -11.52
N LEU A 52 -9.98 9.35 -11.81
CA LEU A 52 -9.60 10.42 -12.71
C LEU A 52 -8.54 9.92 -13.70
N SER A 53 -8.74 10.19 -14.99
CA SER A 53 -7.75 9.90 -16.04
C SER A 53 -6.86 11.11 -16.26
N GLY A 54 -5.57 10.95 -15.97
CA GLY A 54 -4.59 12.03 -16.05
C GLY A 54 -3.82 12.11 -17.38
N ALA A 55 -4.02 11.16 -18.29
CA ALA A 55 -3.37 11.19 -19.61
C ALA A 55 -4.32 11.62 -20.74
N GLY A 56 -3.72 12.27 -21.74
CA GLY A 56 -4.40 12.84 -22.90
C GLY A 56 -4.38 14.37 -22.91
N SER A 57 -5.02 14.97 -23.94
CA SER A 57 -5.02 16.43 -24.11
C SER A 57 -5.71 17.18 -22.97
N ASN A 58 -6.69 16.55 -22.31
CA ASN A 58 -7.37 17.09 -21.15
C ASN A 58 -7.59 16.00 -20.09
N VAL A 59 -7.41 16.38 -18.83
CA VAL A 59 -7.75 15.54 -17.69
C VAL A 59 -9.26 15.38 -17.60
N SER A 60 -9.72 14.14 -17.45
CA SER A 60 -11.15 13.81 -17.36
C SER A 60 -11.48 13.05 -16.09
N ILE A 61 -12.63 13.37 -15.48
CA ILE A 61 -13.18 12.66 -14.33
C ILE A 61 -14.05 11.53 -14.88
N LEU A 62 -13.67 10.28 -14.61
CA LEU A 62 -14.38 9.09 -15.09
C LEU A 62 -15.47 8.69 -14.11
N SER A 63 -15.13 8.69 -12.81
CA SER A 63 -16.07 8.44 -11.74
C SER A 63 -15.93 9.52 -10.68
N THR A 64 -17.04 10.17 -10.35
CA THR A 64 -17.14 11.01 -9.15
C THR A 64 -16.98 10.17 -7.89
N LEU A 65 -16.79 10.82 -6.74
CA LEU A 65 -16.72 10.18 -5.42
C LEU A 65 -17.93 9.26 -5.20
N THR A 66 -17.68 7.96 -5.14
CA THR A 66 -18.70 6.92 -4.98
C THR A 66 -18.17 5.78 -4.11
N ASN A 67 -19.09 5.06 -3.49
CA ASN A 67 -18.86 3.80 -2.79
C ASN A 67 -19.23 2.58 -3.67
N ASP A 68 -19.81 2.80 -4.85
CA ASP A 68 -20.26 1.74 -5.74
C ASP A 68 -19.12 1.25 -6.63
N TYR A 69 -18.69 0.00 -6.43
CA TYR A 69 -17.66 -0.63 -7.26
C TYR A 69 -18.03 -0.65 -8.75
N GLY A 70 -19.30 -0.88 -9.07
CA GLY A 70 -19.78 -0.97 -10.45
C GLY A 70 -19.62 0.33 -11.25
N LYS A 71 -19.66 1.50 -10.59
CA LYS A 71 -19.40 2.79 -11.26
C LYS A 71 -17.93 2.97 -11.55
N LEU A 72 -17.06 2.55 -10.63
CA LEU A 72 -15.62 2.57 -10.81
C LEU A 72 -15.19 1.65 -11.96
N LEU A 73 -15.70 0.41 -11.99
CA LEU A 73 -15.41 -0.54 -13.08
C LEU A 73 -15.86 -0.04 -14.46
N LYS A 74 -17.01 0.64 -14.55
CA LYS A 74 -17.42 1.28 -15.81
C LYS A 74 -16.42 2.35 -16.24
N GLY A 75 -15.98 3.19 -15.29
CA GLY A 75 -14.95 4.19 -15.54
C GLY A 75 -13.64 3.58 -16.02
N LEU A 76 -13.18 2.47 -15.43
CA LEU A 76 -11.95 1.78 -15.85
C LEU A 76 -12.05 1.19 -17.26
N ASN A 77 -13.21 0.65 -17.64
CA ASN A 77 -13.41 0.08 -18.98
C ASN A 77 -13.53 1.13 -20.09
N GLU A 78 -13.94 2.36 -19.76
CA GLU A 78 -14.03 3.47 -20.72
C GLU A 78 -12.67 4.07 -21.07
N ILE A 79 -11.64 3.76 -20.28
CA ILE A 79 -10.29 4.29 -20.47
C ILE A 79 -9.65 3.75 -21.75
N LYS A 80 -9.02 4.66 -22.48
CA LYS A 80 -8.17 4.34 -23.62
C LYS A 80 -6.77 4.86 -23.36
N ILE A 81 -5.78 4.03 -23.66
CA ILE A 81 -4.36 4.37 -23.54
C ILE A 81 -3.99 5.30 -24.70
N SER A 82 -3.72 6.57 -24.40
CA SER A 82 -3.30 7.57 -25.38
C SER A 82 -2.77 8.85 -24.73
N GLY A 83 -1.76 9.45 -25.36
CA GLY A 83 -1.26 10.78 -25.03
C GLY A 83 -0.25 10.82 -23.89
N ASP A 84 -0.03 12.02 -23.38
CA ASP A 84 0.95 12.32 -22.34
C ASP A 84 0.28 12.56 -20.98
N PHE A 85 1.01 12.27 -19.91
CA PHE A 85 0.54 12.45 -18.55
C PHE A 85 0.87 13.86 -18.03
N ASN A 86 -0.16 14.61 -17.65
CA ASN A 86 -0.02 15.94 -17.08
C ASN A 86 -0.35 15.90 -15.58
N LEU A 87 0.68 15.79 -14.74
CA LEU A 87 0.52 15.65 -13.29
C LEU A 87 -0.04 16.92 -12.66
N ILE A 88 0.43 18.11 -13.08
CA ILE A 88 -0.01 19.40 -12.52
C ILE A 88 -1.52 19.57 -12.68
N ASN A 89 -2.02 19.36 -13.90
CA ASN A 89 -3.44 19.53 -14.21
C ASN A 89 -4.28 18.46 -13.50
N SER A 90 -3.78 17.23 -13.44
CA SER A 90 -4.47 16.10 -12.79
C SER A 90 -4.70 16.37 -11.30
N ILE A 91 -3.67 16.82 -10.59
CA ILE A 91 -3.78 17.19 -9.18
C ILE A 91 -4.72 18.38 -8.99
N GLN A 92 -4.66 19.40 -9.87
CA GLN A 92 -5.56 20.55 -9.75
C GLN A 92 -7.03 20.13 -9.90
N VAL A 93 -7.36 19.33 -10.92
CA VAL A 93 -8.72 18.81 -11.11
C VAL A 93 -9.14 17.93 -9.92
N ALA A 94 -8.25 17.11 -9.37
CA ALA A 94 -8.52 16.32 -8.16
C ALA A 94 -8.85 17.20 -6.95
N ILE A 95 -8.13 18.32 -6.74
CA ILE A 95 -8.44 19.28 -5.67
C ILE A 95 -9.86 19.86 -5.85
N LEU A 96 -10.26 20.18 -7.09
CA LEU A 96 -11.62 20.67 -7.37
C LEU A 96 -12.67 19.58 -7.09
N ALA A 97 -12.42 18.35 -7.51
CA ALA A 97 -13.33 17.23 -7.27
C ALA A 97 -13.52 16.94 -5.76
N LEU A 98 -12.45 17.04 -4.97
CA LEU A 98 -12.52 16.87 -3.50
C LEU A 98 -13.35 17.95 -2.80
N LYS A 99 -13.49 19.16 -3.38
CA LYS A 99 -14.33 20.23 -2.80
C LYS A 99 -15.83 19.92 -2.90
N HIS A 100 -16.24 19.10 -3.87
CA HIS A 100 -17.65 18.74 -4.10
C HIS A 100 -18.06 17.44 -3.40
N ARG A 101 -17.31 17.00 -2.39
CA ARG A 101 -17.65 15.83 -1.58
C ARG A 101 -18.90 16.05 -0.73
N GLN A 102 -19.65 14.97 -0.52
CA GLN A 102 -20.85 14.99 0.33
C GLN A 102 -20.48 15.19 1.81
N ASN A 103 -19.46 14.49 2.30
CA ASN A 103 -19.01 14.56 3.69
C ASN A 103 -17.83 15.51 3.85
N LYS A 104 -18.04 16.66 4.51
CA LYS A 104 -16.96 17.65 4.71
C LYS A 104 -15.91 17.24 5.75
N ASN A 105 -16.26 16.32 6.64
CA ASN A 105 -15.40 15.87 7.74
C ASN A 105 -14.44 14.74 7.35
N SER A 106 -14.54 14.18 6.14
CA SER A 106 -13.60 13.15 5.68
C SER A 106 -12.21 13.74 5.45
N ASN A 107 -11.18 12.97 5.76
CA ASN A 107 -9.82 13.32 5.34
C ASN A 107 -9.70 13.21 3.82
N SER A 108 -9.07 14.21 3.20
CA SER A 108 -8.84 14.23 1.75
C SER A 108 -7.55 13.48 1.43
N ARG A 109 -7.62 12.49 0.54
CA ARG A 109 -6.44 11.77 0.06
C ARG A 109 -6.43 11.72 -1.47
N ILE A 110 -5.26 11.89 -2.06
CA ILE A 110 -5.03 11.71 -3.49
C ILE A 110 -3.97 10.62 -3.64
N ILE A 111 -4.27 9.61 -4.46
CA ILE A 111 -3.31 8.58 -4.85
C ILE A 111 -3.04 8.78 -6.34
N SER A 112 -1.78 9.03 -6.72
CA SER A 112 -1.41 9.20 -8.12
C SER A 112 -0.47 8.11 -8.56
N PHE A 113 -0.88 7.40 -9.61
CA PHE A 113 0.00 6.51 -10.36
C PHE A 113 0.81 7.35 -11.36
N VAL A 114 2.12 7.12 -11.41
CA VAL A 114 3.05 7.79 -12.34
C VAL A 114 3.85 6.71 -13.05
N ALA A 115 3.63 6.58 -14.37
CA ALA A 115 4.27 5.60 -15.24
C ALA A 115 5.19 6.24 -16.29
N SER A 116 5.00 7.54 -16.55
CA SER A 116 5.73 8.31 -17.56
C SER A 116 6.76 9.26 -16.95
N PRO A 117 7.75 9.72 -17.73
CA PRO A 117 8.63 10.80 -17.30
C PRO A 117 7.85 12.09 -17.06
N ILE A 118 8.19 12.81 -15.99
CA ILE A 118 7.59 14.10 -15.67
C ILE A 118 8.44 15.20 -16.32
N GLU A 119 7.94 15.82 -17.38
CA GLU A 119 8.62 16.95 -18.05
C GLU A 119 8.44 18.29 -17.33
N GLU A 120 7.61 18.31 -16.29
CA GLU A 120 7.22 19.53 -15.58
C GLU A 120 8.38 20.16 -14.79
N ASN A 121 8.29 21.48 -14.59
CA ASN A 121 9.29 22.27 -13.87
C ASN A 121 9.14 22.13 -12.35
N ASP A 122 10.26 21.98 -11.64
CA ASP A 122 10.30 21.86 -10.17
C ASP A 122 9.61 23.02 -9.43
N LYS A 123 9.72 24.24 -9.99
CA LYS A 123 9.08 25.44 -9.42
C LYS A 123 7.54 25.32 -9.39
N GLU A 124 6.96 24.63 -10.35
CA GLU A 124 5.51 24.45 -10.44
C GLU A 124 5.04 23.35 -9.49
N LEU A 125 5.83 22.27 -9.36
CA LEU A 125 5.59 21.21 -8.37
C LEU A 125 5.63 21.76 -6.93
N ILE A 126 6.58 22.65 -6.62
CA ILE A 126 6.64 23.31 -5.29
C ILE A 126 5.39 24.20 -5.05
N LYS A 127 4.91 24.91 -6.08
CA LYS A 127 3.68 25.71 -5.97
C LYS A 127 2.46 24.81 -5.72
N LEU A 128 2.39 23.65 -6.36
CA LEU A 128 1.35 22.67 -6.12
C LEU A 128 1.41 22.09 -4.70
N GLY A 129 2.60 21.74 -4.23
CA GLY A 129 2.78 21.23 -2.86
C GLY A 129 2.24 22.22 -1.82
N LYS A 130 2.55 23.51 -1.99
CA LYS A 130 1.97 24.59 -1.15
C LYS A 130 0.45 24.69 -1.24
N LYS A 131 -0.14 24.46 -2.43
CA LYS A 131 -1.61 24.46 -2.60
C LYS A 131 -2.26 23.26 -1.89
N LEU A 132 -1.65 22.08 -1.98
CA LEU A 132 -2.12 20.86 -1.29
C LEU A 132 -2.07 21.04 0.23
N LYS A 133 -0.97 21.57 0.75
CA LYS A 133 -0.78 21.87 2.18
C LYS A 133 -1.85 22.82 2.73
N LYS A 134 -2.20 23.88 1.98
CA LYS A 134 -3.28 24.81 2.36
C LYS A 134 -4.66 24.16 2.48
N ASN A 135 -4.91 23.12 1.68
CA ASN A 135 -6.18 22.40 1.68
C ASN A 135 -6.17 21.17 2.61
N ASN A 136 -5.07 20.90 3.31
CA ASN A 136 -4.87 19.72 4.16
C ASN A 136 -5.20 18.39 3.42
N ILE A 137 -4.62 18.22 2.23
CA ILE A 137 -4.80 17.03 1.40
C ILE A 137 -3.55 16.16 1.51
N ALA A 138 -3.72 14.88 1.85
CA ALA A 138 -2.67 13.88 1.79
C ALA A 138 -2.43 13.44 0.34
N LEU A 139 -1.16 13.26 -0.04
CA LEU A 139 -0.76 12.83 -1.37
C LEU A 139 0.10 11.57 -1.27
N ASP A 140 -0.36 10.49 -1.88
CA ASP A 140 0.41 9.27 -2.06
C ASP A 140 0.80 9.13 -3.54
N LEU A 141 2.08 8.94 -3.79
CA LEU A 141 2.67 8.85 -5.14
C LEU A 141 3.19 7.44 -5.34
N ILE A 142 2.73 6.79 -6.40
CA ILE A 142 3.19 5.45 -6.80
C ILE A 142 3.94 5.63 -8.12
N ASN A 143 5.28 5.62 -8.02
CA ASN A 143 6.18 5.68 -9.16
C ASN A 143 6.55 4.26 -9.58
N PHE A 144 6.35 3.93 -10.85
CA PHE A 144 6.72 2.63 -11.40
C PHE A 144 7.21 2.77 -12.84
N GLY A 145 8.12 1.89 -13.25
CA GLY A 145 8.82 1.99 -14.51
C GLY A 145 10.03 2.92 -14.44
N GLU A 146 9.82 4.24 -14.55
CA GLU A 146 10.93 5.20 -14.67
C GLU A 146 11.36 5.81 -13.32
N GLU A 147 12.26 5.09 -12.63
CA GLU A 147 12.78 5.50 -11.32
C GLU A 147 13.80 6.63 -11.40
N SER A 148 14.75 6.55 -12.32
CA SER A 148 15.98 7.37 -12.32
C SER A 148 15.73 8.87 -12.50
N LEU A 149 14.72 9.25 -13.27
CA LEU A 149 14.46 10.65 -13.62
C LEU A 149 13.33 11.27 -12.77
N ASN A 150 12.37 10.46 -12.32
CA ASN A 150 11.19 10.95 -11.61
C ASN A 150 11.39 11.09 -10.10
N THR A 151 12.19 10.22 -9.47
CA THR A 151 12.35 10.18 -8.01
C THR A 151 12.73 11.53 -7.43
N ILE A 152 13.74 12.20 -7.98
CA ILE A 152 14.22 13.51 -7.50
C ILE A 152 13.10 14.57 -7.52
N LYS A 153 12.28 14.60 -8.59
CA LYS A 153 11.17 15.57 -8.72
C LYS A 153 10.04 15.26 -7.74
N LEU A 154 9.71 13.98 -7.59
CA LEU A 154 8.65 13.51 -6.70
C LEU A 154 9.03 13.67 -5.23
N GLU A 155 10.29 13.48 -4.86
CA GLU A 155 10.80 13.75 -3.51
C GLU A 155 10.70 15.24 -3.16
N ASN A 156 11.09 16.12 -4.08
CA ASN A 156 10.94 17.57 -3.90
C ASN A 156 9.46 17.98 -3.72
N LEU A 157 8.56 17.34 -4.46
CA LEU A 157 7.11 17.54 -4.31
C LEU A 157 6.65 17.04 -2.93
N LEU A 158 7.06 15.83 -2.54
CA LEU A 158 6.71 15.21 -1.27
C LEU A 158 7.13 16.10 -0.09
N GLN A 159 8.36 16.61 -0.10
CA GLN A 159 8.86 17.54 0.91
C GLN A 159 8.01 18.83 0.99
N ALA A 160 7.53 19.34 -0.14
CA ALA A 160 6.69 20.52 -0.18
C ALA A 160 5.25 20.28 0.34
N VAL A 161 4.75 19.04 0.22
CA VAL A 161 3.41 18.63 0.70
C VAL A 161 3.45 18.23 2.17
N ASN A 162 4.53 17.58 2.61
CA ASN A 162 4.60 16.94 3.91
C ASN A 162 4.37 17.95 5.04
N SER A 163 3.42 17.61 5.90
CA SER A 163 3.01 18.43 7.04
C SER A 163 2.80 17.58 8.28
N ASN A 164 2.28 16.36 8.11
CA ASN A 164 1.93 15.43 9.18
C ASN A 164 2.39 13.99 8.89
N GLU A 165 3.38 13.77 8.01
CA GLU A 165 3.83 12.43 7.57
C GLU A 165 2.75 11.55 6.93
N ASN A 166 1.63 12.13 6.51
CA ASN A 166 0.52 11.40 5.87
C ASN A 166 0.72 11.15 4.37
N SER A 167 1.81 11.66 3.77
CA SER A 167 2.08 11.57 2.34
C SER A 167 3.25 10.62 2.11
N HIS A 168 3.07 9.66 1.22
CA HIS A 168 4.05 8.61 0.97
C HIS A 168 4.46 8.59 -0.51
N LEU A 169 5.73 8.31 -0.76
CA LEU A 169 6.24 8.00 -2.10
C LEU A 169 6.65 6.54 -2.10
N ILE A 170 6.10 5.78 -3.03
CA ILE A 170 6.50 4.40 -3.29
C ILE A 170 7.14 4.38 -4.67
N THR A 171 8.37 3.91 -4.72
CA THR A 171 9.07 3.65 -5.97
C THR A 171 9.16 2.15 -6.15
N ILE A 172 8.59 1.64 -7.25
CA ILE A 172 8.56 0.23 -7.55
C ILE A 172 9.57 -0.03 -8.68
N PRO A 173 10.65 -0.78 -8.42
CA PRO A 173 11.62 -1.10 -9.46
C PRO A 173 10.98 -2.02 -10.51
N PRO A 174 11.43 -1.95 -11.79
CA PRO A 174 11.00 -2.90 -12.81
C PRO A 174 11.59 -4.28 -12.52
N GLY A 175 10.76 -5.33 -12.41
CA GLY A 175 11.23 -6.68 -12.05
C GLY A 175 10.11 -7.69 -11.79
N PHE A 176 10.46 -8.88 -11.28
CA PHE A 176 9.54 -10.00 -11.03
C PHE A 176 8.49 -9.73 -9.93
N GLN A 177 8.68 -8.69 -9.10
CA GLN A 177 7.69 -8.30 -8.12
C GLN A 177 6.58 -7.51 -8.82
N SER A 178 5.35 -7.98 -8.64
CA SER A 178 4.20 -7.35 -9.26
C SER A 178 3.80 -6.09 -8.50
N LEU A 179 3.27 -5.08 -9.23
CA LEU A 179 2.79 -3.82 -8.64
C LEU A 179 1.82 -4.06 -7.48
N TYR A 180 0.99 -5.11 -7.58
CA TYR A 180 0.01 -5.48 -6.55
C TYR A 180 0.66 -5.71 -5.18
N GLU A 181 1.83 -6.36 -5.14
CA GLU A 181 2.45 -6.84 -3.90
C GLU A 181 3.12 -5.69 -3.16
N SER A 182 3.82 -4.83 -3.92
CA SER A 182 4.45 -3.63 -3.38
C SER A 182 3.41 -2.65 -2.84
N ILE A 183 2.26 -2.51 -3.51
CA ILE A 183 1.17 -1.65 -3.03
C ILE A 183 0.51 -2.28 -1.80
N ALA A 184 0.24 -3.59 -1.82
CA ALA A 184 -0.35 -4.32 -0.68
C ALA A 184 0.48 -4.20 0.61
N THR A 185 1.80 -4.30 0.47
CA THR A 185 2.75 -4.17 1.59
C THR A 185 2.99 -2.73 2.03
N SER A 186 2.56 -1.76 1.22
CA SER A 186 2.82 -0.35 1.50
C SER A 186 1.86 0.29 2.50
N SER A 187 2.32 1.41 3.07
CA SER A 187 1.58 2.29 3.98
C SER A 187 0.35 2.96 3.37
N ILE A 188 0.08 2.78 2.07
CA ILE A 188 -1.15 3.28 1.42
C ILE A 188 -2.39 2.55 1.95
N ILE A 189 -2.23 1.25 2.22
CA ILE A 189 -3.28 0.36 2.74
C ILE A 189 -3.21 0.27 4.26
N HIS A 190 -2.00 0.14 4.81
CA HIS A 190 -1.76 0.00 6.25
C HIS A 190 -1.62 1.34 7.00
N GLY A 191 -2.10 2.44 6.40
CA GLY A 191 -1.88 3.82 6.88
C GLY A 191 -1.81 3.96 8.41
N ASN A 192 -0.62 4.34 8.89
CA ASN A 192 -0.28 4.65 10.29
C ASN A 192 -0.87 3.71 11.35
N THR A 193 -0.87 2.40 11.10
CA THR A 193 -0.73 1.48 12.23
C THR A 193 0.70 1.64 12.76
N ASN A 194 0.88 2.51 13.76
CA ASN A 194 1.86 2.30 14.83
C ASN A 194 1.45 1.05 15.64
N ASP A 195 1.21 -0.03 14.91
CA ASP A 195 1.00 -1.39 15.37
C ASP A 195 1.99 -2.19 14.52
N GLY A 196 3.26 -1.82 14.70
CA GLY A 196 4.41 -2.56 14.21
C GLY A 196 4.51 -3.88 14.97
N GLY A 197 3.58 -4.78 14.69
CA GLY A 197 3.85 -6.21 14.73
C GLY A 197 4.89 -6.48 13.66
N ASN A 198 6.15 -6.40 14.07
CA ASN A 198 7.36 -6.66 13.28
C ASN A 198 7.28 -8.04 12.60
N ILE A 199 6.78 -8.07 11.36
CA ILE A 199 6.84 -9.24 10.49
C ILE A 199 8.07 -9.10 9.61
N GLY A 200 9.12 -9.84 9.97
CA GLY A 200 10.18 -10.25 9.05
C GLY A 200 11.58 -9.74 9.36
N GLY A 201 12.36 -10.52 10.12
CA GLY A 201 13.82 -10.46 10.03
C GLY A 201 14.59 -10.87 11.27
N ASN A 202 14.91 -12.17 11.36
CA ASN A 202 16.00 -12.77 12.13
C ASN A 202 15.97 -12.65 13.66
N ASN A 203 15.35 -13.64 14.30
CA ASN A 203 16.00 -14.39 15.37
C ASN A 203 15.47 -15.83 15.30
N ASP A 204 16.38 -16.77 14.99
CA ASP A 204 16.21 -18.16 15.34
C ASP A 204 15.89 -18.24 16.84
N ASN A 205 14.86 -19.03 17.18
CA ASN A 205 14.30 -19.26 18.52
C ASN A 205 13.22 -18.27 18.99
N ASP A 206 12.06 -18.22 18.31
CA ASP A 206 10.81 -17.91 19.01
C ASP A 206 9.59 -18.44 18.23
N PHE A 207 9.05 -19.59 18.65
CA PHE A 207 7.78 -20.12 18.17
C PHE A 207 6.65 -19.32 18.86
N GLY A 208 6.57 -18.04 18.48
CA GLY A 208 5.69 -17.04 19.07
C GLY A 208 4.24 -17.33 18.73
N ALA A 209 3.51 -17.77 19.77
CA ALA A 209 2.09 -17.59 19.96
C ALA A 209 1.57 -16.35 19.23
N PHE A 210 0.89 -16.58 18.11
CA PHE A 210 -0.08 -15.63 17.60
C PHE A 210 -1.14 -15.46 18.69
N ASN A 211 -1.03 -14.36 19.43
CA ASN A 211 -2.10 -13.78 20.23
C ASN A 211 -3.22 -13.39 19.27
N ASP A 212 -3.97 -14.36 18.77
CA ASP A 212 -5.20 -14.11 18.05
C ASP A 212 -6.34 -14.20 19.07
N ALA A 213 -6.96 -13.05 19.35
CA ALA A 213 -8.06 -12.91 20.30
C ALA A 213 -9.36 -13.60 19.83
N ASP A 214 -9.30 -14.33 18.71
CA ASP A 214 -10.38 -15.12 18.12
C ASP A 214 -10.14 -16.65 18.19
N MET A 215 -9.10 -17.13 18.90
CA MET A 215 -8.89 -18.58 19.08
C MET A 215 -9.92 -19.20 20.01
N ASP A 216 -10.69 -20.17 19.50
CA ASP A 216 -11.67 -20.96 20.25
C ASP A 216 -11.05 -21.48 21.58
N PRO A 217 -11.74 -21.31 22.73
CA PRO A 217 -11.18 -21.59 24.06
C PRO A 217 -10.72 -23.06 24.24
N ASP A 218 -11.33 -23.98 23.51
CA ASP A 218 -10.95 -25.40 23.51
C ASP A 218 -9.62 -25.65 22.80
N LEU A 219 -9.32 -24.88 21.74
CA LEU A 219 -8.07 -24.99 20.99
C LEU A 219 -6.90 -24.39 21.77
N ALA A 220 -7.14 -23.30 22.50
CA ALA A 220 -6.17 -22.71 23.42
C ALA A 220 -5.79 -23.68 24.55
N LEU A 221 -6.77 -24.42 25.08
CA LEU A 221 -6.53 -25.46 26.08
C LEU A 221 -5.70 -26.62 25.51
N ALA A 222 -6.01 -27.06 24.29
CA ALA A 222 -5.30 -28.14 23.61
C ALA A 222 -3.81 -27.81 23.39
N LEU A 223 -3.51 -26.60 22.89
CA LEU A 223 -2.14 -26.15 22.68
C LEU A 223 -1.35 -26.05 23.99
N ARG A 224 -1.99 -25.56 25.06
CA ARG A 224 -1.38 -25.50 26.39
C ARG A 224 -1.05 -26.89 26.93
N LEU A 225 -1.97 -27.86 26.76
CA LEU A 225 -1.76 -29.24 27.19
C LEU A 225 -0.62 -29.91 26.38
N SER A 226 -0.57 -29.70 25.07
CA SER A 226 0.51 -30.24 24.23
C SER A 226 1.89 -29.66 24.58
N LEU A 227 1.97 -28.36 24.90
CA LEU A 227 3.23 -27.73 25.28
C LEU A 227 3.74 -28.24 26.64
N GLU A 228 2.84 -28.42 27.60
CA GLU A 228 3.18 -28.97 28.92
C GLU A 228 3.64 -30.45 28.82
N GLU A 229 3.00 -31.24 27.95
CA GLU A 229 3.37 -32.63 27.72
C GLU A 229 4.74 -32.77 27.03
N GLU A 230 5.03 -31.90 26.05
CA GLU A 230 6.34 -31.86 25.39
C GLU A 230 7.46 -31.48 26.37
N GLN A 231 7.23 -30.47 27.24
CA GLN A 231 8.18 -30.08 28.28
C GLN A 231 8.44 -31.20 29.29
N ALA A 232 7.39 -31.89 29.74
CA ALA A 232 7.53 -33.03 30.65
C ALA A 232 8.35 -34.17 30.01
N ARG A 233 8.20 -34.39 28.70
CA ARG A 233 8.98 -35.38 27.96
C ARG A 233 10.45 -34.98 27.87
N GLN A 234 10.76 -33.72 27.57
CA GLN A 234 12.13 -33.22 27.52
C GLN A 234 12.84 -33.31 28.88
N LEU A 235 12.13 -33.01 29.98
CA LEU A 235 12.68 -33.15 31.33
C LEU A 235 12.99 -34.61 31.69
N ARG A 236 12.17 -35.57 31.25
CA ARG A 236 12.45 -37.00 31.44
C ARG A 236 13.64 -37.47 30.60
N VAL A 237 13.79 -36.96 29.39
CA VAL A 237 14.96 -37.26 28.54
C VAL A 237 16.24 -36.70 29.17
N ASN A 238 16.23 -35.45 29.64
CA ASN A 238 17.37 -34.84 30.32
C ASN A 238 17.71 -35.51 31.67
N GLN A 239 16.71 -36.02 32.41
CA GLN A 239 16.95 -36.80 33.64
C GLN A 239 17.55 -38.18 33.37
N ASN A 240 17.25 -38.79 32.22
CA ASN A 240 17.84 -40.08 31.85
C ASN A 240 19.27 -39.91 31.33
N GLU A 241 19.59 -38.83 30.61
CA GLU A 241 20.98 -38.56 30.19
C GLU A 241 21.91 -38.17 31.34
N SER A 242 21.38 -37.65 32.46
CA SER A 242 22.18 -37.31 33.65
C SER A 242 22.43 -38.48 34.61
N ASN A 243 21.92 -39.68 34.30
CA ASN A 243 21.98 -40.86 35.18
C ASN A 243 22.69 -42.09 34.56
N GLU A 244 23.60 -41.91 33.59
CA GLU A 244 24.62 -42.93 33.26
C GLU A 244 25.89 -42.73 34.10
N PRO A 245 26.16 -43.56 35.14
CA PRO A 245 27.40 -43.51 35.91
C PRO A 245 28.54 -44.28 35.24
N LEU A 246 29.74 -43.72 35.41
CA LEU A 246 31.04 -44.38 35.32
C LEU A 246 31.06 -45.69 36.12
N ASP A 247 31.33 -46.83 35.47
CA ASP A 247 32.40 -47.78 35.86
C ASP A 247 32.24 -49.14 35.16
N ARG A 248 33.24 -49.49 34.34
CA ARG A 248 33.75 -50.87 34.30
C ARG A 248 35.27 -50.84 34.27
N VAL A 249 35.81 -51.39 35.34
CA VAL A 249 37.21 -51.46 35.77
C VAL A 249 37.99 -52.54 35.00
N GLU A 250 39.31 -52.32 34.93
CA GLU A 250 40.45 -53.26 34.74
C GLU A 250 40.77 -53.82 33.34
N GLU A 251 41.92 -53.38 32.80
CA GLU A 251 42.94 -54.31 32.32
C GLU A 251 44.36 -53.74 32.55
N SER A 252 45.15 -54.50 33.32
CA SER A 252 46.62 -54.41 33.59
C SER A 252 47.13 -53.52 34.72
#